data_AF-A0A8C5TB94-F1
#
_entry.id   AF-A0A8C5TB94-F1
#
_cell.length_a   1.000
_cell.length_b   1.000
_cell.length_c   1.000
_cell.angle_alpha   90.00
_cell.angle_beta   90.00
_cell.angle_gamma   90.00
#
_symmetry.space_group_name_H-M   'P 1'
#
loop_
_entity.id
_entity.type
_entity.pdbx_description
1 polymer ?
#
loop_
_entity_poly.entity_id
_entity_poly.type
_entity_poly.pdbx_seq_one_letter_code
_entity_poly.pdbx_strand_id
1 'polypeptide(L)'
;MVRAHGKKVLTSFGEAIKNLDSIKKCFAQLSKLHCDKLHVDPENFRLLGDILLVVLAANYGKDFTPACQAAWQKMVRVVAHALAHEYH
;
A
#
# COMPACT_ATOMS: atom_id res chain seq x y z
N MET A 1 -13.54 -5.27 -14.13
CA MET A 1 -13.14 -3.96 -13.56
C MET A 1 -12.30 -4.12 -12.29
N VAL A 2 -12.80 -4.80 -11.24
CA VAL A 2 -12.08 -4.98 -9.95
C VAL A 2 -10.74 -5.73 -10.09
N ARG A 3 -10.69 -6.89 -10.76
CA ARG A 3 -9.44 -7.65 -10.94
C ARG A 3 -8.33 -6.84 -11.62
N ALA A 4 -8.69 -6.07 -12.65
CA ALA A 4 -7.75 -5.22 -13.36
C ALA A 4 -7.20 -4.10 -12.48
N HIS A 5 -8.05 -3.50 -11.64
CA HIS A 5 -7.62 -2.49 -10.68
C HIS A 5 -6.75 -3.09 -9.57
N GLY A 6 -7.12 -4.27 -9.03
CA GLY A 6 -6.31 -4.99 -8.05
C GLY A 6 -4.89 -5.29 -8.56
N LYS A 7 -4.75 -5.64 -9.84
CA LYS A 7 -3.42 -5.78 -10.47
C LYS A 7 -2.63 -4.48 -10.39
N LYS A 8 -3.23 -3.33 -10.72
CA LYS A 8 -2.55 -2.02 -10.65
C LYS A 8 -2.07 -1.70 -9.23
N VAL A 9 -2.93 -1.92 -8.22
CA VAL A 9 -2.59 -1.71 -6.80
C VAL A 9 -1.42 -2.59 -6.37
N LEU A 10 -1.46 -3.89 -6.67
CA LEU A 10 -0.36 -4.79 -6.29
C LEU A 10 0.93 -4.50 -7.08
N THR A 11 0.83 -4.06 -8.33
CA THR A 11 1.98 -3.59 -9.09
C THR A 11 2.65 -2.39 -8.42
N SER A 12 1.90 -1.42 -7.88
CA SER A 12 2.50 -0.28 -7.18
C SER A 12 3.21 -0.69 -5.89
N PHE A 13 2.75 -1.74 -5.17
CA PHE A 13 3.53 -2.31 -4.06
C PHE A 13 4.87 -2.88 -4.53
N GLY A 14 4.93 -3.48 -5.72
CA GLY A 14 6.18 -3.91 -6.34
C GLY A 14 7.11 -2.73 -6.67
N GLU A 15 6.57 -1.60 -7.12
CA GLU A 15 7.33 -0.36 -7.33
C GLU A 15 7.88 0.22 -6.02
N ALA A 16 7.09 0.17 -4.95
CA ALA A 16 7.50 0.59 -3.62
C ALA A 16 8.70 -0.22 -3.10
N ILE A 17 8.68 -1.56 -3.28
CA ILE A 17 9.79 -2.45 -2.91
C ILE A 17 11.07 -2.15 -3.71
N LYS A 18 10.94 -1.71 -4.97
CA LYS A 18 12.10 -1.30 -5.79
C LYS A 18 12.66 0.07 -5.39
N ASN A 19 11.94 0.85 -4.59
CA ASN A 19 12.27 2.23 -4.22
C ASN A 19 12.18 2.45 -2.70
N LEU A 20 12.60 1.49 -1.88
CA LEU A 20 12.42 1.51 -0.41
C LEU A 20 12.93 2.80 0.26
N ASP A 21 14.04 3.36 -0.22
CA ASP A 21 14.64 4.59 0.33
C ASP A 21 13.94 5.87 -0.14
N SER A 22 13.05 5.78 -1.14
CA SER A 22 12.44 6.94 -1.80
C SER A 22 10.94 6.77 -2.08
N ILE A 23 10.23 5.95 -1.29
CA ILE A 23 8.81 5.64 -1.48
C ILE A 23 7.96 6.91 -1.59
N LYS A 24 8.16 7.93 -0.74
CA LYS A 24 7.40 9.19 -0.83
C LYS A 24 7.50 9.84 -2.23
N LYS A 25 8.71 9.92 -2.77
CA LYS A 25 8.95 10.47 -4.12
C LYS A 25 8.34 9.57 -5.20
N CYS A 26 8.46 8.26 -5.05
CA CYS A 26 7.86 7.28 -5.96
C CYS A 26 6.34 7.43 -6.06
N PHE A 27 5.67 7.75 -4.95
CA PHE A 27 4.21 7.84 -4.87
C PHE A 27 3.63 9.26 -4.99
N ALA A 28 4.45 10.30 -5.13
CA ALA A 28 3.99 11.70 -5.12
C ALA A 28 2.88 11.98 -6.15
N GLN A 29 3.04 11.52 -7.40
CA GLN A 29 2.01 11.69 -8.42
C GLN A 29 0.73 10.90 -8.10
N LEU A 30 0.87 9.71 -7.52
CA LEU A 30 -0.27 8.88 -7.14
C LEU A 30 -1.01 9.46 -5.94
N SER A 31 -0.30 10.06 -4.99
CA SER A 31 -0.87 10.80 -3.86
C SER A 31 -1.74 11.96 -4.34
N LYS A 32 -1.23 12.82 -5.24
CA LYS A 32 -2.00 13.90 -5.87
C LYS A 32 -3.23 13.40 -6.60
N LEU A 33 -3.11 12.30 -7.35
CA LEU A 33 -4.27 11.70 -8.01
C LEU A 33 -5.37 11.30 -7.00
N HIS A 34 -4.99 10.66 -5.90
CA HIS A 34 -5.96 10.20 -4.90
C HIS A 34 -6.57 11.36 -4.09
N CYS A 35 -5.81 12.43 -3.86
CA CYS A 35 -6.29 13.65 -3.21
C CYS A 35 -7.19 14.48 -4.14
N ASP A 36 -6.63 14.96 -5.26
CA ASP A 36 -7.23 16.03 -6.06
C ASP A 36 -8.37 15.58 -6.96
N LYS A 37 -8.34 14.30 -7.39
CA LYS A 37 -9.30 13.77 -8.38
C LYS A 37 -10.22 12.70 -7.82
N LEU A 38 -9.68 11.82 -6.98
CA LEU A 38 -10.44 10.68 -6.45
C LEU A 38 -11.04 10.97 -5.07
N HIS A 39 -10.56 12.00 -4.38
CA HIS A 39 -11.02 12.41 -3.05
C HIS A 39 -11.09 11.25 -2.04
N VAL A 40 -10.10 10.35 -2.09
CA VAL A 40 -10.03 9.20 -1.18
C VAL A 40 -9.58 9.65 0.20
N ASP A 41 -10.38 9.41 1.24
CA ASP A 41 -9.96 9.66 2.62
C ASP A 41 -8.67 8.87 2.95
N PRO A 42 -7.61 9.52 3.48
CA PRO A 42 -6.36 8.86 3.86
C PRO A 42 -6.50 7.63 4.77
N GLU A 43 -7.56 7.55 5.59
CA GLU A 43 -7.87 6.39 6.43
C GLU A 43 -8.01 5.10 5.59
N ASN A 44 -8.58 5.21 4.38
CA ASN A 44 -8.84 4.07 3.51
C ASN A 44 -7.54 3.39 3.02
N PHE A 45 -6.41 4.09 2.97
CA PHE A 45 -5.13 3.46 2.64
C PHE A 45 -4.68 2.51 3.75
N ARG A 46 -4.93 2.86 5.01
CA ARG A 46 -4.60 2.01 6.16
C ARG A 46 -5.53 0.79 6.20
N LEU A 47 -6.83 0.99 5.99
CA LEU A 47 -7.80 -0.11 5.88
C LEU A 47 -7.43 -1.11 4.78
N LEU A 48 -7.06 -0.63 3.59
CA LEU A 48 -6.61 -1.49 2.50
C LEU A 48 -5.32 -2.25 2.85
N GLY A 49 -4.39 -1.59 3.54
CA GLY A 49 -3.15 -2.21 4.04
C GLY A 49 -3.43 -3.35 5.02
N ASP A 50 -4.35 -3.16 5.96
CA ASP A 50 -4.72 -4.17 6.94
C ASP A 50 -5.44 -5.36 6.29
N ILE A 51 -6.32 -5.10 5.31
CA ILE A 51 -6.95 -6.17 4.51
C ILE A 51 -5.88 -6.97 3.75
N LEU A 52 -4.86 -6.31 3.20
CA LEU A 52 -3.77 -7.00 2.51
C LEU A 52 -3.00 -7.93 3.47
N LEU A 53 -2.75 -7.51 4.71
CA LEU A 53 -2.12 -8.37 5.73
C LEU A 53 -2.96 -9.60 6.04
N VAL A 54 -4.29 -9.44 6.19
CA VAL A 54 -5.21 -10.57 6.41
C VAL A 54 -5.17 -11.54 5.24
N VAL A 55 -5.18 -11.03 4.00
CA VAL A 55 -5.11 -11.86 2.79
C VAL A 55 -3.77 -12.59 2.69
N LEU A 56 -2.64 -11.93 3.01
CA LEU A 56 -1.33 -12.57 3.03
C LEU A 56 -1.27 -13.68 4.09
N ALA A 57 -1.76 -13.42 5.30
CA ALA A 57 -1.82 -14.42 6.37
C ALA A 57 -2.68 -15.63 5.97
N ALA A 58 -3.84 -15.41 5.36
CA ALA A 58 -4.73 -16.48 4.91
C ALA A 58 -4.12 -17.33 3.78
N ASN A 59 -3.38 -16.72 2.84
CA ASN A 59 -2.81 -17.44 1.69
C ASN A 59 -1.51 -18.19 2.02
N TYR A 60 -0.66 -17.64 2.89
CA TYR A 60 0.64 -18.22 3.22
C TYR A 60 0.63 -19.03 4.53
N GLY A 61 -0.40 -18.89 5.36
CA GLY A 61 -0.57 -19.66 6.59
C GLY A 61 0.68 -19.61 7.48
N LYS A 62 1.25 -20.78 7.76
CA LYS A 62 2.47 -20.92 8.60
C LYS A 62 3.70 -20.22 8.01
N ASP A 63 3.74 -19.98 6.71
CA ASP A 63 4.88 -19.33 6.05
C ASP A 63 4.84 -17.80 6.24
N PHE A 64 3.68 -17.24 6.61
CA PHE A 64 3.57 -15.84 7.05
C PHE A 64 3.99 -15.69 8.51
N THR A 65 5.29 -15.92 8.74
CA THR A 65 5.90 -15.86 10.07
C THR A 65 5.71 -14.48 10.72
N PRO A 66 5.83 -14.36 12.06
CA PRO A 66 5.73 -13.07 12.75
C PRO A 66 6.69 -12.00 12.20
N ALA A 67 7.90 -12.40 11.80
CA ALA A 67 8.87 -11.50 11.17
C ALA A 67 8.39 -11.01 9.79
N CYS A 68 7.82 -11.91 8.97
CA CYS A 68 7.23 -11.57 7.68
C CYS A 68 6.04 -10.62 7.85
N GLN A 69 5.15 -10.89 8.83
CA GLN A 69 4.03 -10.02 9.16
C GLN A 69 4.51 -8.63 9.58
N ALA A 70 5.50 -8.53 10.48
CA ALA A 70 6.04 -7.24 10.91
C ALA A 70 6.64 -6.44 9.75
N ALA A 71 7.36 -7.11 8.83
CA ALA A 71 7.92 -6.47 7.65
C ALA A 71 6.83 -5.93 6.70
N TRP A 72 5.81 -6.73 6.40
CA TRP A 72 4.69 -6.31 5.56
C TRP A 72 3.83 -5.23 6.23
N GLN A 73 3.64 -5.31 7.55
CA GLN A 73 2.92 -4.29 8.31
C GLN A 73 3.65 -2.95 8.26
N LYS A 74 4.98 -2.94 8.37
CA LYS A 74 5.78 -1.72 8.13
C LYS A 74 5.62 -1.24 6.69
N MET A 75 5.67 -2.14 5.71
CA MET A 75 5.55 -1.81 4.29
C MET A 75 4.22 -1.12 3.97
N VAL A 76 3.08 -1.71 4.35
CA VAL A 76 1.75 -1.15 4.06
C VAL A 76 1.55 0.21 4.75
N ARG A 77 2.11 0.40 5.96
CA ARG A 77 2.08 1.69 6.67
C ARG A 77 2.88 2.77 5.96
N VAL A 78 4.08 2.42 5.45
CA VAL A 78 4.91 3.38 4.71
C VAL A 78 4.25 3.76 3.39
N VAL A 79 3.64 2.81 2.67
CA VAL A 79 2.87 3.09 1.45
C VAL A 79 1.66 3.98 1.75
N ALA A 80 0.89 3.68 2.80
CA ALA A 80 -0.25 4.51 3.20
C ALA A 80 0.19 5.94 3.56
N HIS A 81 1.28 6.09 4.31
CA HIS A 81 1.85 7.40 4.62
C HIS A 81 2.32 8.15 3.36
N ALA A 82 2.94 7.45 2.40
CA ALA A 82 3.38 8.07 1.15
C ALA A 82 2.20 8.52 0.27
N LEU A 83 1.13 7.74 0.22
CA LEU A 83 -0.09 8.07 -0.51
C LEU A 83 -0.88 9.22 0.13
N ALA A 84 -0.80 9.39 1.46
CA ALA A 84 -1.42 10.50 2.17
C ALA A 84 -0.59 11.79 2.16
N HIS A 85 0.61 11.79 1.55
CA HIS A 85 1.58 12.87 1.77
C HIS A 85 1.18 14.22 1.16
N GLU A 86 0.47 14.22 0.03
CA GLU A 86 0.06 15.44 -0.69
C GLU A 86 -1.35 15.91 -0.31
N TYR A 87 -1.92 15.36 0.77
CA TYR A 87 -3.21 15.80 1.32
C TYR A 87 -2.94 17.03 2.21
N HIS A 88 -3.38 18.20 1.76
CA HIS A 88 -3.24 19.48 2.47
C HIS A 88 -4.37 19.74 3.46
#